data_AF-A0A7R8NCE5-F1
#
_entry.id   AF-A0A7R8NCE5-F1
#
_cell.length_a   1.000
_cell.length_b   1.000
_cell.length_c   1.000
_cell.angle_alpha   90.00
_cell.angle_beta   90.00
_cell.angle_gamma   90.00
#
_symmetry.space_group_name_H-M   'P 1'
#
loop_
_entity.id
_entity.type
_entity.pdbx_description
1 polymer ?
#
loop_
_entity_poly.entity_id
_entity_poly.type
_entity_poly.pdbx_seq_one_letter_code
_entity_poly.pdbx_strand_id
1 'polypeptide(L)'
;MHQSPPPTPHAPRTVSVTYAGGDERRGPLTMGQANMIRCILRDDPEHINNHDVWAIPAGTAVDAAIDALRILALRHEGLRTTFPHAPGTAPVEQVVAAEGTFTVTVVDHSEFPEEPARYAESVARAARAGRFALDREFPLRISLLTLGGVPVHAALASSHAVTDASALAVLREEFLALLAGEELPSPASFAPLDLAAQEASPTGKQKSEASLQYWERIIRTEPQEMFAEPRAAGADGRARQLTLRSGRGARALAAAAGRIGNPESTVLLAAWCALVAHRSGQDSCVTAVPTSNRFHPTIARSVNTLSQDALLCLDVRVPSFDTLVRKTWGAALNAYRHSQFDSVRLWEMIDRVTGERGSHFARDVVFNDVSVLPATLLSTSPQESRAAEPSLTWGSFQALPTRMLAFTYETAPQLHISLWADPALFTPDEAEGFLTGLVRLLEAAATREVPLDSLTGLTGVWPAVRGPDWTRVNGCWVSPCAVRDALGAAVGGLPVHIATDAEGSGLVAYIARGSDTAPTPTGVHKALMAELPAHGGTGVIAPARYVLVESPPAERDRSDAWHRLQIIEEGTGRSRQVRHEH
;
A
#
# COMPACT_ATOMS: atom_id res chain seq x y z
N MET A 1 -2.94 -23.07 44.75
CA MET A 1 -3.79 -23.12 43.54
C MET A 1 -2.98 -23.79 42.45
N HIS A 2 -3.25 -25.08 42.19
CA HIS A 2 -2.69 -25.77 41.02
C HIS A 2 -3.39 -25.20 39.78
N GLN A 3 -2.65 -24.52 38.90
CA GLN A 3 -3.14 -24.23 37.56
C GLN A 3 -3.20 -25.56 36.82
N SER A 4 -4.41 -25.96 36.40
CA SER A 4 -4.58 -27.07 35.46
C SER A 4 -3.76 -26.79 34.19
N PRO A 5 -3.15 -27.81 33.59
CA PRO A 5 -2.51 -27.64 32.29
C PRO A 5 -3.55 -27.12 31.28
N PRO A 6 -3.15 -26.25 30.34
CA PRO A 6 -4.07 -25.72 29.34
C PRO A 6 -4.69 -26.90 28.56
N PRO A 7 -5.99 -26.82 28.21
CA PRO A 7 -6.66 -27.88 27.46
C PRO A 7 -5.94 -28.11 26.14
N THR A 8 -5.42 -29.32 25.95
CA THR A 8 -4.78 -29.73 24.70
C THR A 8 -5.86 -30.02 23.66
N PRO A 9 -5.81 -29.43 22.45
CA PRO A 9 -6.75 -29.80 21.40
C PRO A 9 -6.63 -31.29 21.07
N HIS A 10 -7.73 -31.89 20.63
CA HIS A 10 -7.67 -33.22 20.03
C HIS A 10 -6.77 -33.17 18.77
N ALA A 11 -6.15 -34.30 18.43
CA ALA A 11 -5.26 -34.36 17.27
C ALA A 11 -5.99 -33.85 16.01
N PRO A 12 -5.42 -32.89 15.27
CA PRO A 12 -6.07 -32.33 14.09
C PRO A 12 -6.30 -33.43 13.05
N ARG A 13 -7.49 -33.45 12.44
CA ARG A 13 -7.81 -34.36 11.33
C ARG A 13 -7.86 -33.58 10.02
N THR A 14 -7.23 -34.10 8.98
CA THR A 14 -7.30 -33.50 7.64
C THR A 14 -8.34 -34.23 6.81
N VAL A 15 -9.32 -33.49 6.29
CA VAL A 15 -10.33 -33.99 5.36
C VAL A 15 -9.96 -33.58 3.95
N SER A 16 -9.94 -34.55 3.04
CA SER A 16 -9.77 -34.31 1.60
C SER A 16 -11.13 -34.06 0.96
N VAL A 17 -11.27 -32.97 0.23
CA VAL A 17 -12.53 -32.52 -0.37
C VAL A 17 -12.35 -32.45 -1.88
N THR A 18 -13.14 -33.22 -2.61
CA THR A 18 -13.11 -33.26 -4.09
C THR A 18 -14.27 -32.44 -4.66
N TYR A 19 -13.98 -31.67 -5.71
CA TYR A 19 -14.98 -31.01 -6.54
C TYR A 19 -14.78 -31.45 -8.00
N ALA A 20 -15.88 -31.53 -8.75
CA ALA A 20 -15.87 -31.87 -10.16
C ALA A 20 -17.10 -31.24 -10.85
N GLY A 21 -17.05 -31.14 -12.18
CA GLY A 21 -18.15 -30.62 -13.00
C GLY A 21 -18.06 -29.12 -13.33
N GLY A 22 -16.89 -28.50 -13.16
CA GLY A 22 -16.61 -27.17 -13.69
C GLY A 22 -16.06 -27.23 -15.12
N ASP A 23 -15.90 -26.06 -15.74
CA ASP A 23 -15.23 -25.95 -17.04
C ASP A 23 -13.72 -25.80 -16.87
N GLU A 24 -12.96 -26.43 -17.79
CA GLU A 24 -11.53 -26.18 -17.95
C GLU A 24 -11.34 -24.99 -18.89
N ARG A 25 -10.61 -23.97 -18.42
CA ARG A 25 -10.31 -22.76 -19.21
C ARG A 25 -8.87 -22.32 -19.02
N ARG A 26 -8.33 -21.58 -19.98
CA ARG A 26 -6.99 -20.99 -19.94
C ARG A 26 -6.97 -19.65 -20.64
N GLY A 27 -6.15 -18.73 -20.16
CA GLY A 27 -5.91 -17.46 -20.83
C GLY A 27 -4.96 -16.55 -20.07
N PRO A 28 -4.84 -15.27 -20.49
CA PRO A 28 -3.92 -14.33 -19.86
C PRO A 28 -4.34 -14.00 -18.43
N LEU A 29 -3.39 -13.50 -17.65
CA LEU A 29 -3.68 -12.90 -16.35
C LEU A 29 -4.56 -11.65 -16.50
N THR A 30 -5.38 -11.39 -15.48
CA THR A 30 -5.96 -10.05 -15.27
C THR A 30 -4.90 -9.07 -14.76
N MET A 31 -5.13 -7.77 -14.92
CA MET A 31 -4.24 -6.70 -14.43
C MET A 31 -4.01 -6.81 -12.91
N GLY A 32 -5.06 -7.10 -12.15
CA GLY A 32 -4.99 -7.30 -10.69
C GLY A 32 -4.18 -8.53 -10.30
N GLN A 33 -4.36 -9.66 -10.99
CA GLN A 33 -3.55 -10.87 -10.80
C GLN A 33 -2.07 -10.61 -11.08
N ALA A 34 -1.75 -10.01 -12.23
CA ALA A 34 -0.36 -9.69 -12.60
C ALA A 34 0.31 -8.79 -11.55
N ASN A 35 -0.42 -7.80 -11.03
CA ASN A 35 0.08 -6.90 -9.98
C ASN A 35 0.41 -7.66 -8.68
N MET A 36 -0.52 -8.47 -8.17
CA MET A 36 -0.30 -9.21 -6.92
C MET A 36 0.68 -10.35 -7.06
N ILE A 37 0.73 -11.06 -8.19
CA ILE A 37 1.74 -12.08 -8.45
C ILE A 37 3.15 -11.47 -8.39
N ARG A 38 3.35 -10.28 -8.97
CA ARG A 38 4.64 -9.57 -8.86
C ARG A 38 5.00 -9.28 -7.40
N CYS A 39 4.05 -8.80 -6.59
CA CYS A 39 4.26 -8.61 -5.15
C CYS A 39 4.56 -9.93 -4.43
N ILE A 40 3.82 -11.00 -4.72
CA ILE A 40 4.03 -12.34 -4.14
C ILE A 40 5.40 -12.90 -4.51
N LEU A 41 5.97 -12.60 -5.66
CA LEU A 41 7.30 -13.11 -6.02
C LEU A 41 8.44 -12.28 -5.41
N ARG A 42 8.20 -11.00 -5.12
CA ARG A 42 9.23 -10.06 -4.63
C ARG A 42 9.26 -9.91 -3.10
N ASP A 43 8.09 -9.79 -2.47
CA ASP A 43 7.93 -9.32 -1.09
C ASP A 43 7.78 -10.50 -0.12
N ASP A 44 7.91 -10.29 1.20
CA ASP A 44 7.75 -11.37 2.19
C ASP A 44 6.32 -11.97 2.17
N PRO A 45 6.15 -13.31 2.13
CA PRO A 45 4.84 -13.94 2.10
C PRO A 45 3.91 -13.58 3.27
N GLU A 46 4.43 -13.35 4.47
CA GLU A 46 3.62 -13.04 5.65
C GLU A 46 2.81 -11.75 5.47
N HIS A 47 3.26 -10.86 4.58
CA HIS A 47 2.67 -9.55 4.36
C HIS A 47 1.75 -9.50 3.13
N ILE A 48 1.78 -10.51 2.27
CA ILE A 48 1.03 -10.51 1.02
C ILE A 48 -0.20 -11.40 1.07
N ASN A 49 -0.17 -12.55 1.73
CA ASN A 49 -1.36 -13.39 1.82
C ASN A 49 -2.45 -12.70 2.65
N ASN A 50 -3.72 -12.99 2.34
CA ASN A 50 -4.87 -12.53 3.13
C ASN A 50 -5.25 -13.58 4.15
N HIS A 51 -5.97 -13.19 5.20
CA HIS A 51 -6.67 -14.11 6.10
C HIS A 51 -8.03 -13.57 6.48
N ASP A 52 -8.89 -14.47 6.93
CA ASP A 52 -10.24 -14.16 7.38
C ASP A 52 -10.72 -15.21 8.38
N VAL A 53 -11.70 -14.85 9.19
CA VAL A 53 -12.36 -15.73 10.16
C VAL A 53 -13.87 -15.67 9.95
N TRP A 54 -14.48 -16.81 9.67
CA TRP A 54 -15.92 -16.92 9.48
C TRP A 54 -16.55 -17.60 10.68
N ALA A 55 -17.36 -16.85 11.44
CA ALA A 55 -18.19 -17.41 12.49
C ALA A 55 -19.24 -18.34 11.87
N ILE A 56 -19.34 -19.56 12.38
CA ILE A 56 -20.25 -20.58 11.88
C ILE A 56 -21.53 -20.58 12.72
N PRO A 57 -22.72 -20.53 12.10
CA PRO A 57 -23.99 -20.61 12.82
C PRO A 57 -24.09 -21.85 13.72
N ALA A 58 -24.60 -21.65 14.94
CA ALA A 58 -24.79 -22.74 15.89
C ALA A 58 -25.69 -23.84 15.30
N GLY A 59 -25.34 -25.10 15.54
CA GLY A 59 -26.07 -26.26 15.01
C GLY A 59 -25.65 -26.72 13.62
N THR A 60 -24.73 -26.00 12.96
CA THR A 60 -24.11 -26.45 11.69
C THR A 60 -23.37 -27.78 11.91
N ALA A 61 -23.62 -28.78 11.07
CA ALA A 61 -22.82 -30.01 11.07
C ALA A 61 -21.48 -29.80 10.36
N VAL A 62 -20.41 -30.50 10.78
CA VAL A 62 -19.09 -30.40 10.11
C VAL A 62 -19.18 -30.71 8.62
N ASP A 63 -19.94 -31.74 8.25
CA ASP A 63 -20.10 -32.14 6.85
C ASP A 63 -20.84 -31.08 6.02
N ALA A 64 -21.79 -30.35 6.62
CA ALA A 64 -22.45 -29.23 5.96
C ALA A 64 -21.49 -28.05 5.72
N ALA A 65 -20.61 -27.74 6.68
CA ALA A 65 -19.56 -26.75 6.50
C ALA A 65 -18.56 -27.14 5.40
N ILE A 66 -18.15 -28.40 5.36
CA ILE A 66 -17.26 -28.92 4.32
C ILE A 66 -17.93 -28.89 2.95
N ASP A 67 -19.21 -29.28 2.87
CA ASP A 67 -19.96 -29.26 1.61
C ASP A 67 -20.17 -27.83 1.08
N ALA A 68 -20.45 -26.86 1.97
CA ALA A 68 -20.54 -25.45 1.59
C ALA A 68 -19.21 -24.94 0.99
N LEU A 69 -18.06 -25.28 1.58
CA LEU A 69 -16.75 -24.95 1.02
C LEU A 69 -16.53 -25.60 -0.35
N ARG A 70 -16.96 -26.86 -0.54
CA ARG A 70 -16.89 -27.57 -1.82
C ARG A 70 -17.74 -26.86 -2.89
N ILE A 71 -18.96 -26.43 -2.55
CA ILE A 71 -19.85 -25.69 -3.45
C ILE A 71 -19.21 -24.38 -3.87
N LEU A 72 -18.61 -23.62 -2.95
CA LEU A 72 -17.91 -22.38 -3.27
C LEU A 72 -16.72 -22.61 -4.21
N ALA A 73 -15.92 -23.64 -3.95
CA ALA A 73 -14.79 -24.01 -4.81
C ALA A 73 -15.25 -24.33 -6.23
N LEU A 74 -16.35 -25.09 -6.40
CA LEU A 74 -16.87 -25.40 -7.72
C LEU A 74 -17.45 -24.16 -8.44
N ARG A 75 -18.21 -23.35 -7.69
CA ARG A 75 -18.94 -22.18 -8.18
C ARG A 75 -18.03 -21.05 -8.67
N HIS A 76 -16.92 -20.80 -8.00
CA HIS A 76 -16.02 -19.69 -8.32
C HIS A 76 -14.77 -20.17 -9.03
N GLU A 77 -14.65 -19.86 -10.33
CA GLU A 77 -13.46 -20.22 -11.12
C GLU A 77 -12.14 -19.76 -10.48
N GLY A 78 -12.13 -18.60 -9.81
CA GLY A 78 -10.96 -18.11 -9.09
C GLY A 78 -10.40 -19.16 -8.13
N LEU A 79 -11.25 -19.85 -7.35
CA LEU A 79 -10.82 -20.87 -6.40
C LEU A 79 -10.26 -22.14 -7.06
N ARG A 80 -10.51 -22.32 -8.36
CA ARG A 80 -9.97 -23.42 -9.19
C ARG A 80 -8.84 -22.96 -10.11
N THR A 81 -8.35 -21.74 -9.93
CA THR A 81 -7.33 -21.13 -10.79
C THR A 81 -5.93 -21.35 -10.23
N THR A 82 -5.01 -21.81 -11.09
CA THR A 82 -3.57 -21.83 -10.85
C THR A 82 -2.83 -21.02 -11.92
N PHE A 83 -1.54 -20.76 -11.69
CA PHE A 83 -0.67 -19.93 -12.52
C PHE A 83 0.61 -20.70 -12.87
N PRO A 84 0.54 -21.65 -13.82
CA PRO A 84 1.70 -22.44 -14.20
C PRO A 84 2.80 -21.55 -14.82
N HIS A 85 4.05 -21.81 -14.45
CA HIS A 85 5.22 -21.07 -14.94
C HIS A 85 6.48 -21.93 -14.79
N ALA A 86 7.50 -21.63 -15.59
CA ALA A 86 8.80 -22.28 -15.45
C ALA A 86 9.49 -21.77 -14.17
N PRO A 87 10.29 -22.61 -13.47
CA PRO A 87 11.05 -22.17 -12.31
C PRO A 87 11.89 -20.92 -12.63
N GLY A 88 11.77 -19.89 -11.77
CA GLY A 88 12.48 -18.62 -11.93
C GLY A 88 11.84 -17.61 -12.91
N THR A 89 10.67 -17.93 -13.48
CA THR A 89 9.91 -17.01 -14.35
C THR A 89 8.61 -16.56 -13.68
N ALA A 90 8.10 -15.38 -14.03
CA ALA A 90 6.78 -14.95 -13.58
C ALA A 90 5.68 -15.62 -14.43
N PRO A 91 4.55 -16.04 -13.84
CA PRO A 91 3.40 -16.48 -14.61
C PRO A 91 2.90 -15.41 -15.58
N VAL A 92 2.48 -15.87 -16.76
CA VAL A 92 1.86 -15.02 -17.80
C VAL A 92 0.45 -15.51 -18.17
N GLU A 93 0.06 -16.68 -17.69
CA GLU A 93 -1.23 -17.30 -17.92
C GLU A 93 -1.85 -17.81 -16.62
N GLN A 94 -3.17 -17.94 -16.64
CA GLN A 94 -3.96 -18.59 -15.61
C GLN A 94 -4.69 -19.79 -16.21
N VAL A 95 -4.80 -20.85 -15.43
CA VAL A 95 -5.48 -22.11 -15.80
C VAL A 95 -6.55 -22.42 -14.77
N VAL A 96 -7.78 -22.60 -15.23
CA VAL A 96 -8.94 -22.95 -14.42
C VAL A 96 -9.20 -24.45 -14.59
N ALA A 97 -9.16 -25.21 -13.50
CA ALA A 97 -9.34 -26.67 -13.54
C ALA A 97 -10.82 -27.07 -13.44
N ALA A 98 -11.29 -27.98 -14.29
CA ALA A 98 -12.67 -28.51 -14.26
C ALA A 98 -13.01 -29.29 -12.98
N GLU A 99 -12.01 -29.92 -12.37
CA GLU A 99 -12.09 -30.75 -11.18
C GLU A 99 -10.81 -30.64 -10.36
N GLY A 100 -10.86 -31.03 -9.09
CA GLY A 100 -9.70 -30.96 -8.22
C GLY A 100 -10.00 -31.40 -6.80
N THR A 101 -8.98 -31.32 -5.96
CA THR A 101 -9.07 -31.68 -4.55
C THR A 101 -8.37 -30.61 -3.71
N PHE A 102 -8.97 -30.28 -2.56
CA PHE A 102 -8.36 -29.44 -1.54
C PHE A 102 -8.51 -30.09 -0.17
N THR A 103 -7.88 -29.50 0.85
CA THR A 103 -7.92 -30.05 2.20
C THR A 103 -8.52 -29.07 3.19
N VAL A 104 -9.22 -29.61 4.18
CA VAL A 104 -9.77 -28.89 5.33
C VAL A 104 -9.23 -29.54 6.59
N THR A 105 -8.50 -28.77 7.40
CA THR A 105 -8.05 -29.23 8.72
C THR A 105 -9.16 -28.99 9.72
N VAL A 106 -9.66 -30.05 10.38
CA VAL A 106 -10.63 -29.94 11.46
C VAL A 106 -9.90 -30.09 12.79
N VAL A 107 -10.02 -29.10 13.66
CA VAL A 107 -9.36 -29.07 14.97
C VAL A 107 -10.43 -29.02 16.05
N ASP A 108 -10.58 -30.14 16.77
CA ASP A 108 -11.60 -30.27 17.80
C ASP A 108 -11.07 -29.90 19.19
N HIS A 109 -11.85 -29.08 19.88
CA HIS A 109 -11.52 -28.55 21.19
C HIS A 109 -12.60 -29.03 22.18
N SER A 110 -12.16 -29.44 23.37
CA SER A 110 -13.05 -29.55 24.53
C SER A 110 -13.31 -28.18 25.15
N GLU A 111 -12.33 -27.29 25.06
CA GLU A 111 -12.37 -25.88 25.45
C GLU A 111 -11.35 -25.10 24.60
N PHE A 112 -11.67 -23.86 24.23
CA PHE A 112 -10.73 -23.02 23.48
C PHE A 112 -9.65 -22.42 24.40
N PRO A 113 -8.41 -22.24 23.90
CA PRO A 113 -7.32 -21.66 24.72
C PRO A 113 -7.56 -20.22 25.18
N GLU A 114 -8.37 -19.48 24.44
CA GLU A 114 -8.79 -18.11 24.72
C GLU A 114 -10.19 -17.87 24.14
N GLU A 115 -10.63 -16.61 24.07
CA GLU A 115 -11.88 -16.26 23.41
C GLU A 115 -11.90 -16.83 21.97
N PRO A 116 -12.95 -17.58 21.57
CA PRO A 116 -12.94 -18.36 20.33
C PRO A 116 -12.61 -17.56 19.06
N ALA A 117 -13.10 -16.32 18.93
CA ALA A 117 -12.81 -15.49 17.77
C ALA A 117 -11.34 -15.03 17.76
N ARG A 118 -10.76 -14.66 18.90
CA ARG A 118 -9.31 -14.35 19.02
C ARG A 118 -8.43 -15.55 18.68
N TYR A 119 -8.80 -16.74 19.18
CA TYR A 119 -8.05 -17.95 18.85
C TYR A 119 -8.12 -18.25 17.35
N ALA A 120 -9.32 -18.19 16.76
CA ALA A 120 -9.51 -18.38 15.32
C ALA A 120 -8.70 -17.39 14.47
N GLU A 121 -8.65 -16.14 14.92
CA GLU A 121 -7.84 -15.08 14.32
C GLU A 121 -6.34 -15.40 14.37
N SER A 122 -5.84 -15.92 15.49
CA SER A 122 -4.45 -16.38 15.61
C SER A 122 -4.12 -17.52 14.64
N VAL A 123 -5.04 -18.48 14.48
CA VAL A 123 -4.91 -19.62 13.57
C VAL A 123 -4.90 -19.15 12.11
N ALA A 124 -5.82 -18.26 11.74
CA ALA A 124 -5.91 -17.68 10.40
C ALA A 124 -4.65 -16.87 10.05
N ARG A 125 -4.14 -16.07 11.00
CA ARG A 125 -2.89 -15.31 10.85
C ARG A 125 -1.68 -16.24 10.68
N ALA A 126 -1.59 -17.30 11.48
CA ALA A 126 -0.51 -18.28 11.35
C ALA A 126 -0.54 -19.00 9.99
N ALA A 127 -1.74 -19.31 9.47
CA ALA A 127 -1.90 -19.97 8.17
C ALA A 127 -1.43 -19.14 6.96
N ARG A 128 -1.28 -17.82 7.12
CA ARG A 128 -0.71 -16.93 6.09
C ARG A 128 0.78 -17.10 5.87
N ALA A 129 1.49 -17.68 6.82
CA ALA A 129 2.94 -17.84 6.73
C ALA A 129 3.33 -18.67 5.50
N GLY A 130 4.41 -18.25 4.83
CA GLY A 130 4.91 -18.91 3.63
C GLY A 130 4.12 -18.60 2.34
N ARG A 131 4.79 -18.76 1.20
CA ARG A 131 4.17 -18.53 -0.12
C ARG A 131 3.19 -19.64 -0.47
N PHE A 132 2.13 -19.31 -1.21
CA PHE A 132 1.34 -20.31 -1.95
C PHE A 132 2.12 -20.74 -3.19
N ALA A 133 2.15 -22.04 -3.49
CA ALA A 133 2.69 -22.53 -4.76
C ALA A 133 1.69 -22.24 -5.88
N LEU A 134 1.84 -21.08 -6.53
CA LEU A 134 0.90 -20.53 -7.51
C LEU A 134 0.56 -21.49 -8.66
N ASP A 135 1.46 -22.39 -9.02
CA ASP A 135 1.31 -23.36 -10.10
C ASP A 135 0.39 -24.54 -9.77
N ARG A 136 0.17 -24.87 -8.49
CA ARG A 136 -0.48 -26.14 -8.09
C ARG A 136 -1.26 -26.14 -6.77
N GLU A 137 -1.01 -25.20 -5.86
CA GLU A 137 -1.66 -25.17 -4.55
C GLU A 137 -3.07 -24.59 -4.65
N PHE A 138 -4.03 -25.19 -3.94
CA PHE A 138 -5.37 -24.62 -3.79
C PHE A 138 -5.27 -23.24 -3.10
N PRO A 139 -5.95 -22.18 -3.59
CA PRO A 139 -5.68 -20.82 -3.14
C PRO A 139 -6.21 -20.49 -1.74
N LEU A 140 -6.71 -21.47 -0.98
CA LEU A 140 -7.14 -21.34 0.40
C LEU A 140 -6.48 -22.42 1.29
N ARG A 141 -6.06 -22.02 2.48
CA ARG A 141 -5.71 -22.93 3.59
C ARG A 141 -6.80 -22.81 4.65
N ILE A 142 -7.45 -23.92 4.98
CA ILE A 142 -8.72 -23.89 5.72
C ILE A 142 -8.63 -24.71 7.00
N SER A 143 -8.93 -24.09 8.13
CA SER A 143 -9.07 -24.74 9.43
C SER A 143 -10.48 -24.56 9.99
N LEU A 144 -11.24 -25.65 10.14
CA LEU A 144 -12.52 -25.66 10.85
C LEU A 144 -12.26 -25.95 12.33
N LEU A 145 -12.55 -24.97 13.17
CA LEU A 145 -12.40 -25.05 14.62
C LEU A 145 -13.73 -25.49 15.23
N THR A 146 -13.72 -26.65 15.88
CA THR A 146 -14.92 -27.25 16.49
C THR A 146 -14.80 -27.27 18.02
N LEU A 147 -15.95 -27.18 18.70
CA LEU A 147 -16.10 -27.34 20.15
C LEU A 147 -17.01 -28.54 20.41
N GLY A 148 -16.47 -29.61 20.98
CA GLY A 148 -17.21 -30.87 21.21
C GLY A 148 -17.80 -31.44 19.91
N GLY A 149 -17.06 -31.37 18.80
CA GLY A 149 -17.48 -31.83 17.48
C GLY A 149 -18.39 -30.87 16.70
N VAL A 150 -18.80 -29.73 17.28
CA VAL A 150 -19.64 -28.73 16.60
C VAL A 150 -18.77 -27.59 16.06
N PRO A 151 -18.78 -27.28 14.75
CA PRO A 151 -18.08 -26.14 14.17
C PRO A 151 -18.49 -24.81 14.80
N VAL A 152 -17.49 -23.98 15.09
CA VAL A 152 -17.68 -22.63 15.64
C VAL A 152 -17.07 -21.58 14.71
N HIS A 153 -15.89 -21.84 14.15
CA HIS A 153 -15.22 -20.91 13.23
C HIS A 153 -14.54 -21.63 12.07
N ALA A 154 -14.51 -21.01 10.90
CA ALA A 154 -13.57 -21.32 9.83
C ALA A 154 -12.47 -20.25 9.81
N ALA A 155 -11.23 -20.65 10.11
CA ALA A 155 -10.04 -19.82 10.02
C ALA A 155 -9.35 -20.08 8.68
N LEU A 156 -9.08 -19.02 7.93
CA LEU A 156 -8.67 -19.11 6.53
C LEU A 156 -7.44 -18.25 6.26
N ALA A 157 -6.53 -18.75 5.44
CA ALA A 157 -5.56 -17.93 4.72
C ALA A 157 -5.78 -18.11 3.21
N SER A 158 -5.61 -17.05 2.43
CA SER A 158 -5.83 -17.09 0.99
C SER A 158 -4.70 -16.45 0.19
N SER A 159 -4.45 -17.01 -0.99
CA SER A 159 -3.53 -16.43 -1.96
C SER A 159 -4.09 -15.13 -2.51
N HIS A 160 -3.30 -14.06 -2.38
CA HIS A 160 -3.69 -12.74 -2.89
C HIS A 160 -3.63 -12.67 -4.44
N ALA A 161 -3.11 -13.71 -5.10
CA ALA A 161 -3.19 -13.85 -6.55
C ALA A 161 -4.62 -14.20 -7.02
N VAL A 162 -5.47 -14.78 -6.16
CA VAL A 162 -6.83 -15.19 -6.52
C VAL A 162 -7.89 -14.38 -5.81
N THR A 163 -7.61 -13.93 -4.59
CA THR A 163 -8.59 -13.25 -3.74
C THR A 163 -8.05 -11.92 -3.22
N ASP A 164 -8.97 -10.97 -3.04
CA ASP A 164 -8.75 -9.78 -2.21
C ASP A 164 -9.82 -9.73 -1.10
N ALA A 165 -9.76 -8.71 -0.23
CA ALA A 165 -10.69 -8.59 0.89
C ALA A 165 -12.18 -8.53 0.44
N SER A 166 -12.47 -7.94 -0.72
CA SER A 166 -13.84 -7.93 -1.27
C SER A 166 -14.26 -9.32 -1.76
N ALA A 167 -13.37 -10.09 -2.39
CA ALA A 167 -13.64 -11.46 -2.79
C ALA A 167 -13.92 -12.35 -1.57
N LEU A 168 -13.14 -12.22 -0.49
CA LEU A 168 -13.38 -12.95 0.77
C LEU A 168 -14.72 -12.57 1.41
N ALA A 169 -15.14 -11.30 1.30
CA ALA A 169 -16.47 -10.86 1.75
C ALA A 169 -17.60 -11.64 1.06
N VAL A 170 -17.52 -11.77 -0.27
CA VAL A 170 -18.48 -12.51 -1.09
C VAL A 170 -18.49 -13.99 -0.72
N LEU A 171 -17.30 -14.59 -0.60
CA LEU A 171 -17.17 -16.00 -0.22
C LEU A 171 -17.78 -16.27 1.16
N ARG A 172 -17.56 -15.39 2.14
CA ARG A 172 -18.18 -15.53 3.47
C ARG A 172 -19.70 -15.40 3.41
N GLU A 173 -20.22 -14.40 2.69
CA GLU A 173 -21.67 -14.20 2.56
C GLU A 173 -22.34 -15.43 1.95
N GLU A 174 -21.78 -15.96 0.86
CA GLU A 174 -22.30 -17.15 0.19
C GLU A 174 -22.10 -18.42 1.05
N PHE A 175 -21.00 -18.53 1.79
CA PHE A 175 -20.80 -19.61 2.76
C PHE A 175 -21.92 -19.65 3.80
N LEU A 176 -22.22 -18.50 4.41
CA LEU A 176 -23.26 -18.40 5.44
C LEU A 176 -24.66 -18.67 4.88
N ALA A 177 -24.96 -18.19 3.67
CA ALA A 177 -26.22 -18.49 2.99
C ALA A 177 -26.40 -20.00 2.74
N LEU A 178 -25.35 -20.69 2.28
CA LEU A 178 -25.37 -22.15 2.11
C LEU A 178 -25.62 -22.88 3.44
N LEU A 179 -25.00 -22.42 4.54
CA LEU A 179 -25.24 -23.00 5.87
C LEU A 179 -26.66 -22.77 6.40
N ALA A 180 -27.30 -21.67 5.97
CA ALA A 180 -28.71 -21.41 6.25
C ALA A 180 -29.66 -22.23 5.35
N GLY A 181 -29.14 -23.03 4.41
CA GLY A 181 -29.93 -23.82 3.46
C GLY A 181 -30.51 -22.99 2.31
N GLU A 182 -29.96 -21.80 2.06
CA GLU A 182 -30.38 -20.93 0.96
C GLU A 182 -29.79 -21.39 -0.38
N GLU A 183 -30.54 -21.19 -1.45
CA GLU A 183 -30.04 -21.39 -2.81
C GLU A 183 -29.30 -20.13 -3.29
N LEU A 184 -28.06 -20.30 -3.72
CA LEU A 184 -27.28 -19.18 -4.25
C LEU A 184 -27.76 -18.82 -5.66
N PRO A 185 -27.93 -17.53 -5.98
CA PRO A 185 -28.31 -17.10 -7.34
C PRO A 185 -27.22 -17.50 -8.34
N SER A 186 -27.54 -17.63 -9.63
CA SER A 186 -26.51 -17.88 -10.65
C SER A 186 -25.42 -16.80 -10.63
N PRO A 187 -24.13 -17.15 -10.79
CA PRO A 187 -23.06 -16.16 -10.85
C PRO A 187 -23.30 -15.18 -12.00
N ALA A 188 -23.53 -13.90 -11.66
CA ALA A 188 -23.72 -12.82 -12.64
C ALA A 188 -22.47 -11.96 -12.83
N SER A 189 -21.44 -12.15 -12.00
CA SER A 189 -20.17 -11.44 -12.09
C SER A 189 -19.18 -12.19 -12.97
N PHE A 190 -18.27 -11.45 -13.59
CA PHE A 190 -17.21 -11.99 -14.42
C PHE A 190 -16.30 -12.90 -13.62
N ALA A 191 -16.04 -14.08 -14.18
CA ALA A 191 -14.94 -14.92 -13.73
C ALA A 191 -13.60 -14.31 -14.21
N PRO A 192 -12.46 -14.73 -13.63
CA PRO A 192 -11.16 -14.12 -13.92
C PRO A 192 -10.82 -14.03 -15.41
N LEU A 193 -11.10 -15.06 -16.21
CA LEU A 193 -10.79 -15.04 -17.66
C LEU A 193 -11.74 -14.16 -18.48
N ASP A 194 -12.98 -13.95 -18.03
CA ASP A 194 -13.90 -13.00 -18.70
C ASP A 194 -13.45 -11.57 -18.44
N LEU A 195 -12.97 -11.29 -17.21
CA LEU A 195 -12.35 -10.01 -16.89
C LEU A 195 -11.07 -9.79 -17.70
N ALA A 196 -10.21 -10.82 -17.83
CA ALA A 196 -8.99 -10.72 -18.63
C ALA A 196 -9.30 -10.39 -20.11
N ALA A 197 -10.35 -10.99 -20.67
CA ALA A 197 -10.84 -10.65 -22.01
C ALA A 197 -11.36 -9.21 -22.10
N GLN A 198 -12.09 -8.72 -21.09
CA GLN A 198 -12.54 -7.33 -21.03
C GLN A 198 -11.35 -6.36 -20.96
N GLU A 199 -10.35 -6.64 -20.14
CA GLU A 199 -9.15 -5.82 -19.99
C GLU A 199 -8.30 -5.79 -21.27
N ALA A 200 -8.25 -6.91 -22.01
CA ALA A 200 -7.55 -7.00 -23.29
C ALA A 200 -8.29 -6.33 -24.46
N SER A 201 -9.57 -5.97 -24.30
CA SER A 201 -10.36 -5.26 -25.31
C SER A 201 -9.79 -3.86 -25.60
N PRO A 202 -10.12 -3.24 -26.75
CA PRO A 202 -9.69 -1.87 -27.05
C PRO A 202 -10.05 -0.85 -25.95
N THR A 203 -11.26 -0.96 -25.38
CA THR A 203 -11.72 -0.10 -24.29
C THR A 203 -10.93 -0.34 -22.99
N GLY A 204 -10.63 -1.60 -22.66
CA GLY A 204 -9.81 -1.96 -21.49
C GLY A 204 -8.39 -1.41 -21.60
N LYS A 205 -7.76 -1.57 -22.78
CA LYS A 205 -6.44 -1.01 -23.09
C LYS A 205 -6.43 0.52 -23.03
N GLN A 206 -7.46 1.18 -23.55
CA GLN A 206 -7.58 2.64 -23.46
C GLN A 206 -7.70 3.12 -22.01
N LYS A 207 -8.46 2.42 -21.17
CA LYS A 207 -8.60 2.73 -19.74
C LYS A 207 -7.27 2.56 -18.99
N SER A 208 -6.55 1.48 -19.28
CA SER A 208 -5.21 1.24 -18.74
C SER A 208 -4.23 2.35 -19.15
N GLU A 209 -4.21 2.72 -20.43
CA GLU A 209 -3.36 3.80 -20.94
C GLU A 209 -3.69 5.17 -20.29
N ALA A 210 -4.96 5.51 -20.14
CA ALA A 210 -5.37 6.74 -19.45
C ALA A 210 -4.89 6.74 -17.99
N SER A 211 -4.93 5.58 -17.32
CA SER A 211 -4.41 5.44 -15.95
C SER A 211 -2.90 5.66 -15.89
N LEU A 212 -2.14 5.08 -16.82
CA LEU A 212 -0.68 5.30 -16.89
C LEU A 212 -0.33 6.78 -17.13
N GLN A 213 -1.04 7.46 -18.02
CA GLN A 213 -0.84 8.89 -18.28
C GLN A 213 -1.16 9.76 -17.05
N TYR A 214 -2.22 9.41 -16.32
CA TYR A 214 -2.57 10.09 -15.08
C TYR A 214 -1.48 9.91 -14.00
N TRP A 215 -0.96 8.69 -13.83
CA TRP A 215 0.16 8.40 -12.92
C TRP A 215 1.44 9.14 -13.33
N GLU A 216 1.81 9.09 -14.61
CA GLU A 216 2.99 9.77 -15.14
C GLU A 216 2.94 11.27 -14.88
N ARG A 217 1.79 11.92 -15.06
CA ARG A 217 1.61 13.35 -14.76
C ARG A 217 1.97 13.67 -13.31
N ILE A 218 1.49 12.88 -12.35
CA ILE A 218 1.77 13.07 -10.91
C ILE A 218 3.25 12.83 -10.65
N ILE A 219 3.80 11.71 -11.12
CA ILE A 219 5.19 11.32 -10.89
C ILE A 219 6.19 12.29 -11.54
N ARG A 220 5.79 13.03 -12.59
CA ARG A 220 6.63 14.07 -13.19
C ARG A 220 6.65 15.38 -12.41
N THR A 221 5.58 15.73 -11.72
CA THR A 221 5.34 17.11 -11.25
C THR A 221 5.27 17.25 -9.74
N GLU A 222 4.86 16.21 -9.04
CA GLU A 222 4.58 16.23 -7.60
C GLU A 222 5.74 15.62 -6.80
N PRO A 223 5.80 15.78 -5.46
CA PRO A 223 6.82 15.15 -4.62
C PRO A 223 6.93 13.65 -4.90
N GLN A 224 8.15 13.14 -5.05
CA GLN A 224 8.42 11.70 -5.27
C GLN A 224 8.62 10.93 -3.98
N GLU A 225 8.97 11.67 -2.94
CA GLU A 225 9.09 11.22 -1.57
C GLU A 225 8.31 12.23 -0.71
N MET A 226 7.35 11.73 0.05
CA MET A 226 6.66 12.54 1.03
C MET A 226 7.57 12.80 2.21
N PHE A 227 8.34 11.81 2.66
CA PHE A 227 9.19 11.92 3.85
C PHE A 227 10.69 12.00 3.51
N ALA A 228 11.12 13.15 2.99
CA ALA A 228 12.52 13.48 2.83
C ALA A 228 13.01 14.36 3.99
N GLU A 229 13.63 13.78 5.02
CA GLU A 229 14.11 14.50 6.22
C GLU A 229 15.33 13.83 6.87
N PRO A 230 16.13 14.54 7.70
CA PRO A 230 17.37 13.99 8.28
C PRO A 230 17.21 12.67 9.05
N ARG A 231 16.04 12.48 9.68
CA ARG A 231 15.73 11.30 10.49
C ARG A 231 15.49 10.03 9.67
N ALA A 232 15.28 10.12 8.36
CA ALA A 232 14.88 8.99 7.53
C ALA A 232 15.99 7.92 7.34
N ALA A 233 17.23 8.25 7.67
CA ALA A 233 18.37 7.35 7.52
C ALA A 233 18.27 6.14 8.45
N GLY A 234 18.58 4.95 7.94
CA GLY A 234 18.69 3.73 8.76
C GLY A 234 17.37 3.03 9.10
N ALA A 235 16.27 3.37 8.43
CA ALA A 235 15.02 2.62 8.55
C ALA A 235 15.21 1.17 8.07
N ASP A 236 14.80 0.19 8.88
CA ASP A 236 14.83 -1.23 8.54
C ASP A 236 13.55 -1.72 7.81
N GLY A 237 12.66 -0.78 7.48
CA GLY A 237 11.38 -1.04 6.82
C GLY A 237 10.34 -1.67 7.73
N ARG A 238 10.54 -1.73 9.05
CA ARG A 238 9.59 -2.32 10.00
C ARG A 238 8.91 -1.25 10.84
N ALA A 239 7.59 -1.36 10.98
CA ALA A 239 6.79 -0.49 11.82
C ALA A 239 5.84 -1.30 12.70
N ARG A 240 5.51 -0.79 13.89
CA ARG A 240 4.48 -1.39 14.75
C ARG A 240 3.11 -0.86 14.34
N GLN A 241 2.11 -1.73 14.39
CA GLN A 241 0.72 -1.31 14.27
C GLN A 241 0.35 -0.47 15.50
N LEU A 242 -0.13 0.76 15.30
CA LEU A 242 -0.78 1.58 16.30
C LEU A 242 -2.26 1.68 15.95
N THR A 243 -3.14 1.27 16.85
CA THR A 243 -4.58 1.24 16.62
C THR A 243 -5.28 2.28 17.48
N LEU A 244 -6.03 3.19 16.84
CA LEU A 244 -6.94 4.12 17.48
C LEU A 244 -8.37 3.57 17.37
N ARG A 245 -9.08 3.55 18.50
CA ARG A 245 -10.54 3.39 18.56
C ARG A 245 -11.15 4.58 19.28
N SER A 246 -12.08 5.29 18.64
CA SER A 246 -12.57 6.56 19.17
C SER A 246 -14.05 6.80 18.85
N GLY A 247 -14.91 6.69 19.87
CA GLY A 247 -16.33 7.07 19.74
C GLY A 247 -16.54 8.56 19.52
N ARG A 248 -15.70 9.42 20.12
CA ARG A 248 -15.74 10.87 19.84
C ARG A 248 -15.25 11.20 18.42
N GLY A 249 -14.27 10.46 17.91
CA GLY A 249 -13.77 10.58 16.54
C GLY A 249 -14.86 10.29 15.51
N ALA A 250 -15.64 9.21 15.70
CA ALA A 250 -16.78 8.90 14.85
C ALA A 250 -17.83 10.02 14.83
N ARG A 251 -18.23 10.51 16.01
CA ARG A 251 -19.21 11.61 16.12
C ARG A 251 -18.70 12.90 15.47
N ALA A 252 -17.43 13.22 15.67
CA ALA A 252 -16.79 14.39 15.07
C ALA A 252 -16.70 14.26 13.55
N LEU A 253 -16.34 13.08 13.03
CA LEU A 253 -16.31 12.79 11.60
C LEU A 253 -17.69 12.97 10.97
N ALA A 254 -18.74 12.37 11.56
CA ALA A 254 -20.12 12.50 11.10
C ALA A 254 -20.61 13.96 11.13
N ALA A 255 -20.30 14.70 12.21
CA ALA A 255 -20.68 16.11 12.33
C ALA A 255 -19.92 17.01 11.33
N ALA A 256 -18.63 16.78 11.12
CA ALA A 256 -17.84 17.49 10.11
C ALA A 256 -18.34 17.20 8.69
N ALA A 257 -18.63 15.93 8.38
CA ALA A 257 -19.24 15.51 7.12
C ALA A 257 -20.58 16.22 6.87
N GLY A 258 -21.46 16.25 7.88
CA GLY A 258 -22.75 16.94 7.81
C GLY A 258 -22.61 18.45 7.64
N ARG A 259 -21.65 19.09 8.33
CA ARG A 259 -21.44 20.55 8.25
C ARG A 259 -20.84 20.97 6.91
N ILE A 260 -19.87 20.22 6.40
CA ILE A 260 -19.13 20.57 5.17
C ILE A 260 -19.92 20.15 3.91
N GLY A 261 -20.74 19.10 4.02
CA GLY A 261 -21.56 18.58 2.91
C GLY A 261 -20.83 17.54 2.04
N ASN A 262 -19.97 16.71 2.65
CA ASN A 262 -19.20 15.66 1.96
C ASN A 262 -19.25 14.33 2.72
N PRO A 263 -19.06 13.17 2.07
CA PRO A 263 -19.06 11.87 2.76
C PRO A 263 -17.94 11.74 3.79
N GLU A 264 -18.18 10.96 4.85
CA GLU A 264 -17.22 10.72 5.94
C GLU A 264 -15.85 10.25 5.43
N SER A 265 -15.81 9.30 4.50
CA SER A 265 -14.56 8.80 3.90
C SER A 265 -13.75 9.91 3.22
N THR A 266 -14.42 10.91 2.63
CA THR A 266 -13.77 12.06 1.99
C THR A 266 -13.21 13.04 3.01
N VAL A 267 -13.96 13.30 4.08
CA VAL A 267 -13.49 14.15 5.19
C VAL A 267 -12.29 13.51 5.89
N LEU A 268 -12.34 12.20 6.13
CA LEU A 268 -11.26 11.46 6.76
C LEU A 268 -10.00 11.41 5.88
N LEU A 269 -10.14 11.13 4.58
CA LEU A 269 -9.04 11.18 3.62
C LEU A 269 -8.43 12.58 3.51
N ALA A 270 -9.25 13.63 3.55
CA ALA A 270 -8.75 15.01 3.56
C ALA A 270 -7.97 15.32 4.85
N ALA A 271 -8.46 14.87 6.01
CA ALA A 271 -7.79 15.04 7.30
C ALA A 271 -6.43 14.33 7.31
N TRP A 272 -6.39 13.09 6.80
CA TRP A 272 -5.16 12.33 6.61
C TRP A 272 -4.17 13.08 5.71
N CYS A 273 -4.59 13.47 4.51
CA CYS A 273 -3.72 14.16 3.54
C CYS A 273 -3.21 15.50 4.08
N ALA A 274 -4.05 16.27 4.79
CA ALA A 274 -3.66 17.53 5.41
C ALA A 274 -2.55 17.31 6.45
N LEU A 275 -2.71 16.34 7.34
CA LEU A 275 -1.74 16.05 8.38
C LEU A 275 -0.45 15.42 7.84
N VAL A 276 -0.53 14.56 6.83
CA VAL A 276 0.65 13.99 6.16
C VAL A 276 1.45 15.10 5.48
N ALA A 277 0.81 15.97 4.70
CA ALA A 277 1.49 17.08 4.04
C ALA A 277 2.08 18.06 5.07
N HIS A 278 1.33 18.36 6.14
CA HIS A 278 1.80 19.21 7.23
C HIS A 278 3.02 18.62 7.96
N ARG A 279 2.97 17.33 8.34
CA ARG A 279 4.06 16.62 9.01
C ARG A 279 5.30 16.49 8.12
N SER A 280 5.12 16.21 6.84
CA SER A 280 6.24 16.15 5.89
C SER A 280 6.75 17.54 5.49
N GLY A 281 5.97 18.59 5.73
CA GLY A 281 6.22 19.93 5.25
C GLY A 281 6.17 20.02 3.72
N GLN A 282 5.25 19.30 3.08
CA GLN A 282 5.00 19.32 1.63
C GLN A 282 3.78 20.18 1.28
N ASP A 283 3.77 20.74 0.07
CA ASP A 283 2.66 21.57 -0.44
C ASP A 283 1.54 20.75 -1.09
N SER A 284 1.81 19.49 -1.38
CA SER A 284 0.84 18.53 -1.86
C SER A 284 1.04 17.19 -1.14
N CYS A 285 -0.06 16.45 -0.96
CA CYS A 285 -0.01 15.08 -0.46
C CYS A 285 -0.15 14.11 -1.63
N VAL A 286 0.90 13.35 -1.93
CA VAL A 286 0.86 12.21 -2.84
C VAL A 286 0.70 10.94 -2.03
N THR A 287 -0.43 10.26 -2.19
CA THR A 287 -0.76 9.04 -1.43
C THR A 287 -1.36 7.99 -2.34
N ALA A 288 -0.98 6.73 -2.13
CA ALA A 288 -1.70 5.61 -2.70
C ALA A 288 -2.99 5.39 -1.91
N VAL A 289 -4.10 5.20 -2.62
CA VAL A 289 -5.40 4.85 -2.06
C VAL A 289 -5.85 3.55 -2.73
N PRO A 290 -5.55 2.38 -2.14
CA PRO A 290 -5.95 1.10 -2.70
C PRO A 290 -7.46 1.07 -2.96
N THR A 291 -7.83 0.57 -4.13
CA THR A 291 -9.22 0.59 -4.60
C THR A 291 -9.61 -0.79 -5.11
N SER A 292 -10.75 -1.32 -4.64
CA SER A 292 -11.23 -2.66 -5.02
C SER A 292 -11.59 -2.80 -6.50
N ASN A 293 -11.69 -1.66 -7.21
CA ASN A 293 -12.07 -1.54 -8.63
C ASN A 293 -13.45 -2.12 -8.98
N ARG A 294 -14.30 -2.42 -8.00
CA ARG A 294 -15.63 -3.03 -8.17
C ARG A 294 -16.74 -1.99 -8.37
N PHE A 295 -16.60 -1.15 -9.41
CA PHE A 295 -17.52 -0.05 -9.68
C PHE A 295 -18.76 -0.44 -10.51
N HIS A 296 -18.78 -1.63 -11.10
CA HIS A 296 -19.84 -2.09 -12.00
C HIS A 296 -20.48 -3.39 -11.50
N PRO A 297 -21.80 -3.58 -11.71
CA PRO A 297 -22.50 -4.80 -11.29
C PRO A 297 -21.87 -6.10 -11.82
N THR A 298 -21.27 -6.06 -13.02
CA THR A 298 -20.61 -7.21 -13.65
C THR A 298 -19.36 -7.69 -12.93
N ILE A 299 -18.80 -6.91 -12.00
CA ILE A 299 -17.61 -7.30 -11.23
C ILE A 299 -17.82 -7.15 -9.72
N ALA A 300 -18.97 -6.62 -9.29
CA ALA A 300 -19.26 -6.29 -7.90
C ALA A 300 -19.12 -7.49 -6.96
N ARG A 301 -19.47 -8.70 -7.42
CA ARG A 301 -19.35 -9.95 -6.66
C ARG A 301 -18.33 -10.91 -7.25
N SER A 302 -17.38 -10.41 -8.05
CA SER A 302 -16.33 -11.25 -8.63
C SER A 302 -15.35 -11.73 -7.55
N VAL A 303 -15.17 -13.05 -7.48
CA VAL A 303 -14.12 -13.70 -6.69
C VAL A 303 -12.86 -13.76 -7.55
N ASN A 304 -12.15 -12.64 -7.54
CA ASN A 304 -10.86 -12.45 -8.18
C ASN A 304 -10.09 -11.34 -7.42
N THR A 305 -8.81 -11.18 -7.71
CA THR A 305 -7.99 -10.06 -7.26
C THR A 305 -8.15 -8.88 -8.22
N LEU A 306 -8.82 -7.81 -7.78
CA LEU A 306 -9.02 -6.59 -8.57
C LEU A 306 -8.38 -5.35 -7.95
N SER A 307 -7.98 -5.44 -6.67
CA SER A 307 -7.43 -4.29 -5.94
C SER A 307 -6.13 -3.78 -6.57
N GLN A 308 -6.10 -2.49 -6.87
CA GLN A 308 -4.91 -1.76 -7.31
C GLN A 308 -4.90 -0.37 -6.71
N ASP A 309 -3.73 0.27 -6.69
CA ASP A 309 -3.58 1.62 -6.16
C ASP A 309 -4.25 2.66 -7.04
N ALA A 310 -4.99 3.58 -6.43
CA ALA A 310 -5.29 4.89 -7.00
C ALA A 310 -4.23 5.88 -6.50
N LEU A 311 -3.43 6.48 -7.39
CA LEU A 311 -2.48 7.52 -6.97
C LEU A 311 -3.23 8.85 -6.80
N LEU A 312 -3.40 9.28 -5.57
CA LEU A 312 -4.04 10.55 -5.25
C LEU A 312 -2.97 11.62 -5.03
N CYS A 313 -3.13 12.77 -5.68
CA CYS A 313 -2.40 13.99 -5.36
C CYS A 313 -3.40 15.06 -4.93
N LEU A 314 -3.15 15.66 -3.76
CA LEU A 314 -3.97 16.73 -3.22
C LEU A 314 -3.10 17.94 -2.89
N ASP A 315 -3.30 19.05 -3.61
CA ASP A 315 -2.67 20.33 -3.29
C ASP A 315 -3.28 20.91 -2.00
N VAL A 316 -2.44 21.07 -0.97
CA VAL A 316 -2.86 21.56 0.35
C VAL A 316 -2.67 23.06 0.52
N ARG A 317 -2.23 23.79 -0.53
CA ARG A 317 -2.14 25.27 -0.53
C ARG A 317 -3.51 25.89 -0.72
N VAL A 318 -4.36 25.71 0.28
CA VAL A 318 -5.70 26.28 0.39
C VAL A 318 -5.88 26.94 1.75
N PRO A 319 -6.77 27.93 1.88
CA PRO A 319 -6.89 28.68 3.13
C PRO A 319 -7.41 27.84 4.30
N SER A 320 -8.24 26.82 4.03
CA SER A 320 -8.97 26.09 5.06
C SER A 320 -9.18 24.62 4.76
N PHE A 321 -9.38 23.84 5.82
CA PHE A 321 -9.72 22.42 5.76
C PHE A 321 -11.01 22.15 4.99
N ASP A 322 -12.05 22.98 5.17
CA ASP A 322 -13.31 22.87 4.42
C ASP A 322 -13.08 22.98 2.91
N THR A 323 -12.21 23.90 2.49
CA THR A 323 -11.84 24.05 1.07
C THR A 323 -11.06 22.84 0.57
N LEU A 324 -10.20 22.28 1.42
CA LEU A 324 -9.47 21.05 1.12
C LEU A 324 -10.42 19.87 0.92
N VAL A 325 -11.37 19.64 1.83
CA VAL A 325 -12.37 18.55 1.75
C VAL A 325 -13.14 18.60 0.43
N ARG A 326 -13.59 19.79 0.01
CA ARG A 326 -14.31 19.97 -1.27
C ARG A 326 -13.44 19.58 -2.47
N LYS A 327 -12.13 19.88 -2.44
CA LYS A 327 -11.18 19.45 -3.48
C LYS A 327 -10.91 17.94 -3.42
N THR A 328 -10.84 17.37 -2.22
CA THR A 328 -10.56 15.94 -2.01
C THR A 328 -11.58 15.05 -2.71
N TRP A 329 -12.88 15.41 -2.72
CA TRP A 329 -13.90 14.65 -3.45
C TRP A 329 -13.55 14.45 -4.93
N GLY A 330 -13.23 15.56 -5.63
CA GLY A 330 -12.86 15.50 -7.04
C GLY A 330 -11.53 14.78 -7.28
N ALA A 331 -10.54 14.99 -6.41
CA ALA A 331 -9.25 14.32 -6.49
C ALA A 331 -9.37 12.80 -6.30
N ALA A 332 -10.17 12.35 -5.31
CA ALA A 332 -10.45 10.95 -5.05
C ALA A 332 -11.15 10.27 -6.23
N LEU A 333 -12.24 10.86 -6.75
CA LEU A 333 -12.92 10.31 -7.92
C LEU A 333 -12.02 10.22 -9.16
N ASN A 334 -11.16 11.22 -9.39
CA ASN A 334 -10.19 11.17 -10.48
C ASN A 334 -9.15 10.07 -10.26
N ALA A 335 -8.64 9.90 -9.03
CA ALA A 335 -7.70 8.82 -8.72
C ALA A 335 -8.35 7.44 -8.93
N TYR A 336 -9.57 7.22 -8.40
CA TYR A 336 -10.31 5.95 -8.52
C TYR A 336 -10.67 5.58 -9.97
N ARG A 337 -10.85 6.57 -10.85
CA ARG A 337 -11.06 6.30 -12.28
C ARG A 337 -9.80 5.79 -12.98
N HIS A 338 -8.63 6.07 -12.41
CA HIS A 338 -7.30 5.77 -12.96
C HIS A 338 -6.54 4.71 -12.13
N SER A 339 -7.26 3.83 -11.42
CA SER A 339 -6.72 2.74 -10.61
C SER A 339 -6.76 1.38 -11.31
N GLN A 340 -6.88 1.35 -12.64
CA GLN A 340 -6.84 0.12 -13.42
C GLN A 340 -5.78 0.26 -14.52
N PHE A 341 -4.69 -0.48 -14.36
CA PHE A 341 -3.53 -0.38 -15.25
C PHE A 341 -2.79 -1.72 -15.32
N ASP A 342 -2.06 -1.89 -16.43
CA ASP A 342 -1.06 -2.94 -16.53
C ASP A 342 0.11 -2.61 -15.58
N SER A 343 0.32 -3.47 -14.57
CA SER A 343 1.35 -3.23 -13.56
C SER A 343 2.76 -3.24 -14.14
N VAL A 344 3.05 -4.07 -15.15
CA VAL A 344 4.39 -4.11 -15.77
C VAL A 344 4.67 -2.76 -16.45
N ARG A 345 3.72 -2.29 -17.26
CA ARG A 345 3.82 -0.98 -17.92
C ARG A 345 3.88 0.18 -16.93
N LEU A 346 3.18 0.07 -15.78
CA LEU A 346 3.28 1.09 -14.73
C LEU A 346 4.71 1.20 -14.20
N TRP A 347 5.36 0.08 -13.89
CA TRP A 347 6.73 0.09 -13.36
C TRP A 347 7.75 0.53 -14.41
N GLU A 348 7.61 0.11 -15.67
CA GLU A 348 8.42 0.64 -16.78
C GLU A 348 8.28 2.17 -16.91
N MET A 349 7.06 2.69 -16.75
CA MET A 349 6.81 4.13 -16.76
C MET A 349 7.45 4.81 -15.55
N ILE A 350 7.28 4.28 -14.34
CA ILE A 350 7.90 4.80 -13.12
C ILE A 350 9.42 4.88 -13.32
N ASP A 351 10.07 3.76 -13.65
CA ASP A 351 11.53 3.67 -13.80
C ASP A 351 12.06 4.68 -14.82
N ARG A 352 11.36 4.80 -15.96
CA ARG A 352 11.71 5.78 -17.00
C ARG A 352 11.56 7.21 -16.49
N VAL A 353 10.43 7.56 -15.88
CA VAL A 353 10.16 8.93 -15.41
C VAL A 353 11.10 9.31 -14.27
N THR A 354 11.36 8.41 -13.34
CA THR A 354 12.26 8.65 -12.21
C THR A 354 13.71 8.75 -12.67
N GLY A 355 14.13 7.98 -13.67
CA GLY A 355 15.41 8.13 -14.37
C GLY A 355 15.55 9.49 -15.05
N GLU A 356 14.54 9.89 -15.84
CA GLU A 356 14.53 11.22 -16.49
C GLU A 356 14.53 12.36 -15.48
N ARG A 357 13.80 12.24 -14.37
CA ARG A 357 13.72 13.28 -13.34
C ARG A 357 14.98 13.31 -12.48
N GLY A 358 15.63 12.17 -12.28
CA GLY A 358 16.73 12.05 -11.34
C GLY A 358 16.24 11.85 -9.90
N SER A 359 15.24 11.01 -9.69
CA SER A 359 14.62 10.79 -8.38
C SER A 359 14.28 9.32 -8.19
N HIS A 360 13.71 8.98 -7.03
CA HIS A 360 13.12 7.67 -6.77
C HIS A 360 11.68 7.89 -6.27
N PHE A 361 10.73 7.11 -6.78
CA PHE A 361 9.33 7.17 -6.32
C PHE A 361 9.11 6.14 -5.22
N ALA A 362 8.95 6.60 -3.98
CA ALA A 362 9.01 5.73 -2.81
C ALA A 362 7.66 5.12 -2.36
N ARG A 363 6.53 5.54 -2.96
CA ARG A 363 5.18 5.17 -2.50
C ARG A 363 5.05 5.28 -0.96
N ASP A 364 5.51 6.41 -0.44
CA ASP A 364 5.72 6.65 1.01
C ASP A 364 4.45 6.60 1.86
N VAL A 365 3.30 6.92 1.26
CA VAL A 365 2.05 7.11 1.99
C VAL A 365 0.96 6.27 1.36
N VAL A 366 0.25 5.52 2.19
CA VAL A 366 -0.89 4.71 1.81
C VAL A 366 -2.04 4.97 2.77
N PHE A 367 -3.21 5.26 2.22
CA PHE A 367 -4.45 5.37 2.98
C PHE A 367 -5.46 4.35 2.44
N ASN A 368 -5.66 3.27 3.18
CA ASN A 368 -6.58 2.20 2.79
C ASN A 368 -7.86 2.27 3.63
N ASP A 369 -8.97 2.65 3.01
CA ASP A 369 -10.27 2.66 3.67
C ASP A 369 -11.04 1.38 3.30
N VAL A 370 -11.15 0.48 4.28
CA VAL A 370 -11.83 -0.81 4.18
C VAL A 370 -13.08 -0.84 5.06
N SER A 371 -13.52 0.30 5.57
CA SER A 371 -14.65 0.41 6.50
C SER A 371 -16.01 0.02 5.91
N VAL A 372 -16.11 0.01 4.59
CA VAL A 372 -17.30 -0.48 3.86
C VAL A 372 -17.31 -1.99 3.69
N LEU A 373 -16.19 -2.67 3.95
CA LEU A 373 -16.13 -4.13 3.96
C LEU A 373 -16.64 -4.64 5.31
N PRO A 374 -17.29 -5.82 5.36
CA PRO A 374 -17.76 -6.35 6.64
C PRO A 374 -16.60 -6.51 7.66
N ALA A 375 -16.81 -6.04 8.89
CA ALA A 375 -15.79 -5.91 9.95
C ALA A 375 -15.01 -7.20 10.28
N THR A 376 -15.60 -8.37 9.97
CA THR A 376 -14.98 -9.69 10.16
C THR A 376 -13.76 -9.93 9.27
N LEU A 377 -13.62 -9.24 8.12
CA LEU A 377 -12.46 -9.35 7.22
C LEU A 377 -11.17 -8.77 7.78
N LEU A 378 -11.27 -8.02 8.86
CA LEU A 378 -10.29 -6.99 9.19
C LEU A 378 -9.68 -7.22 10.56
N SER A 379 -9.39 -8.48 10.93
CA SER A 379 -8.60 -8.83 12.12
C SER A 379 -9.03 -8.06 13.38
N THR A 380 -10.32 -7.74 13.48
CA THR A 380 -10.81 -6.91 14.57
C THR A 380 -11.20 -7.84 15.69
N SER A 381 -10.42 -7.83 16.78
CA SER A 381 -10.93 -8.39 18.03
C SER A 381 -12.25 -7.67 18.34
N PRO A 382 -13.36 -8.38 18.56
CA PRO A 382 -14.57 -7.77 19.08
C PRO A 382 -14.22 -7.26 20.47
N GLN A 383 -14.01 -5.96 20.61
CA GLN A 383 -13.86 -5.33 21.90
C GLN A 383 -15.00 -4.33 22.07
N GLU A 384 -15.94 -4.69 22.94
CA GLU A 384 -17.19 -3.98 23.24
C GLU A 384 -16.99 -2.64 23.97
N SER A 385 -15.77 -2.10 24.02
CA SER A 385 -15.52 -0.85 24.71
C SER A 385 -16.01 0.34 23.88
N ARG A 386 -17.28 0.69 24.09
CA ARG A 386 -17.94 1.92 23.62
C ARG A 386 -17.45 3.16 24.40
N ALA A 387 -16.16 3.21 24.74
CA ALA A 387 -15.61 4.32 25.50
C ALA A 387 -15.69 5.62 24.68
N ALA A 388 -16.10 6.71 25.34
CA ALA A 388 -16.14 8.04 24.73
C ALA A 388 -14.71 8.57 24.45
N GLU A 389 -13.73 8.08 25.19
CA GLU A 389 -12.32 8.46 25.05
C GLU A 389 -11.59 7.60 24.01
N PRO A 390 -10.66 8.19 23.24
CA PRO A 390 -9.85 7.43 22.31
C PRO A 390 -8.93 6.46 23.06
N SER A 391 -8.98 5.18 22.70
CA SER A 391 -7.98 4.22 23.13
C SER A 391 -6.93 4.03 22.04
N LEU A 392 -5.66 4.02 22.44
CA LEU A 392 -4.52 3.69 21.58
C LEU A 392 -3.90 2.39 22.05
N THR A 393 -3.67 1.46 21.12
CA THR A 393 -3.03 0.18 21.41
C THR A 393 -1.95 -0.14 20.39
N TRP A 394 -0.82 -0.65 20.87
CA TRP A 394 0.28 -1.07 20.00
C TRP A 394 0.27 -2.58 19.77
N GLY A 395 0.32 -2.97 18.50
CA GLY A 395 0.45 -4.34 18.05
C GLY A 395 1.89 -4.75 17.73
N SER A 396 2.01 -5.79 16.91
CA SER A 396 3.28 -6.37 16.45
C SER A 396 3.97 -5.51 15.39
N PHE A 397 5.27 -5.75 15.23
CA PHE A 397 6.03 -5.22 14.10
C PHE A 397 5.64 -5.92 12.81
N GLN A 398 5.65 -5.17 11.71
CA GLN A 398 5.44 -5.66 10.36
C GLN A 398 6.41 -4.97 9.42
N ALA A 399 7.01 -5.70 8.47
CA ALA A 399 7.78 -5.09 7.40
C ALA A 399 6.82 -4.53 6.34
N LEU A 400 7.05 -3.28 5.93
CA LEU A 400 6.15 -2.58 5.02
C LEU A 400 6.96 -1.85 3.94
N PRO A 401 6.54 -1.93 2.66
CA PRO A 401 7.20 -1.24 1.56
C PRO A 401 6.75 0.23 1.47
N THR A 402 6.55 0.89 2.61
CA THR A 402 6.04 2.26 2.71
C THR A 402 6.42 2.88 4.05
N ARG A 403 6.49 4.22 4.13
CA ARG A 403 6.86 4.96 5.34
C ARG A 403 5.67 5.18 6.27
N MET A 404 4.48 5.27 5.71
CA MET A 404 3.26 5.54 6.46
C MET A 404 2.07 4.85 5.80
N LEU A 405 1.43 3.94 6.54
CA LEU A 405 0.28 3.16 6.11
C LEU A 405 -0.86 3.33 7.11
N ALA A 406 -2.03 3.74 6.63
CA ALA A 406 -3.25 3.72 7.41
C ALA A 406 -4.26 2.71 6.87
N PHE A 407 -4.92 2.00 7.78
CA PHE A 407 -6.12 1.22 7.51
C PHE A 407 -7.29 1.79 8.32
N THR A 408 -8.34 2.24 7.63
CA THR A 408 -9.61 2.59 8.28
C THR A 408 -10.53 1.38 8.21
N TYR A 409 -10.89 0.83 9.37
CA TYR A 409 -11.69 -0.39 9.49
C TYR A 409 -13.16 -0.11 9.82
N GLU A 410 -13.45 1.03 10.45
CA GLU A 410 -14.80 1.41 10.87
C GLU A 410 -14.84 2.94 11.04
N THR A 411 -15.91 3.59 10.58
CA THR A 411 -16.15 5.03 10.84
C THR A 411 -17.27 5.26 11.86
N ALA A 412 -18.16 4.29 12.06
CA ALA A 412 -19.26 4.32 13.01
C ALA A 412 -19.59 2.91 13.55
N PRO A 413 -19.97 2.76 14.84
CA PRO A 413 -20.19 3.83 15.83
C PRO A 413 -18.90 4.37 16.48
N GLN A 414 -17.73 3.81 16.14
CA GLN A 414 -16.41 4.29 16.54
C GLN A 414 -15.52 4.46 15.32
N LEU A 415 -14.61 5.44 15.36
CA LEU A 415 -13.55 5.55 14.39
C LEU A 415 -12.47 4.54 14.77
N HIS A 416 -12.34 3.47 13.98
CA HIS A 416 -11.31 2.46 14.12
C HIS A 416 -10.30 2.59 12.97
N ILE A 417 -9.12 3.12 13.29
CA ILE A 417 -8.04 3.33 12.32
C ILE A 417 -6.73 2.80 12.90
N SER A 418 -5.99 2.03 12.11
CA SER A 418 -4.62 1.64 12.43
C SER A 418 -3.63 2.42 11.58
N LEU A 419 -2.48 2.71 12.18
CA LEU A 419 -1.33 3.38 11.59
C LEU A 419 -0.10 2.50 11.76
N TRP A 420 0.66 2.33 10.69
CA TRP A 420 2.05 1.92 10.73
C TRP A 420 2.87 3.10 10.24
N ALA A 421 3.70 3.64 11.11
CA ALA A 421 4.58 4.76 10.80
C ALA A 421 6.02 4.31 11.02
N ASP A 422 6.90 4.66 10.07
CA ASP A 422 8.32 4.35 10.14
C ASP A 422 8.92 4.92 11.45
N PRO A 423 9.50 4.07 12.32
CA PRO A 423 10.03 4.50 13.61
C PRO A 423 11.22 5.47 13.50
N ALA A 424 11.91 5.52 12.35
CA ALA A 424 12.94 6.53 12.10
C ALA A 424 12.30 7.94 12.01
N LEU A 425 11.14 8.03 11.37
CA LEU A 425 10.41 9.29 11.14
C LEU A 425 9.48 9.65 12.30
N PHE A 426 8.92 8.67 13.00
CA PHE A 426 7.94 8.89 14.07
C PHE A 426 8.37 8.17 15.34
N THR A 427 8.65 8.92 16.39
CA THR A 427 8.67 8.36 17.75
C THR A 427 7.28 7.82 18.11
N PRO A 428 7.16 6.90 19.08
CA PRO A 428 5.86 6.43 19.55
C PRO A 428 4.90 7.58 19.90
N ASP A 429 5.38 8.59 20.61
CA ASP A 429 4.58 9.76 21.00
C ASP A 429 4.15 10.60 19.79
N GLU A 430 4.99 10.74 18.76
CA GLU A 430 4.62 11.44 17.52
C GLU A 430 3.57 10.65 16.72
N ALA A 431 3.64 9.32 16.70
CA ALA A 431 2.65 8.46 16.03
C ALA A 431 1.28 8.51 16.75
N GLU A 432 1.27 8.44 18.08
CA GLU A 432 0.07 8.63 18.90
C GLU A 432 -0.49 10.06 18.76
N GLY A 433 0.40 11.05 18.77
CA GLY A 433 0.11 12.46 18.52
C GLY A 433 -0.52 12.69 17.15
N PHE A 434 -0.10 11.95 16.12
CA PHE A 434 -0.68 12.04 14.78
C PHE A 434 -2.14 11.58 14.76
N LEU A 435 -2.45 10.40 15.30
CA LEU A 435 -3.82 9.87 15.33
C LEU A 435 -4.75 10.68 16.25
N THR A 436 -4.26 11.11 17.41
CA THR A 436 -5.05 11.98 18.29
C THR A 436 -5.24 13.39 17.69
N GLY A 437 -4.23 13.91 16.99
CA GLY A 437 -4.29 15.14 16.21
C GLY A 437 -5.32 15.09 15.09
N LEU A 438 -5.44 13.94 14.40
CA LEU A 438 -6.50 13.69 13.41
C LEU A 438 -7.89 13.81 14.04
N VAL A 439 -8.11 13.23 15.23
CA VAL A 439 -9.39 13.37 15.94
C VAL A 439 -9.67 14.83 16.31
N ARG A 440 -8.67 15.58 16.80
CA ARG A 440 -8.83 17.01 17.14
C ARG A 440 -9.17 17.86 15.91
N LEU A 441 -8.58 17.56 14.76
CA LEU A 441 -8.92 18.22 13.50
C LEU A 441 -10.38 17.97 13.14
N LEU A 442 -10.85 16.72 13.23
CA LEU A 442 -12.26 16.38 12.98
C LEU A 442 -13.20 17.08 13.98
N GLU A 443 -12.85 17.15 15.27
CA GLU A 443 -13.64 17.83 16.30
C GLU A 443 -13.76 19.34 16.03
N ALA A 444 -12.68 19.99 15.62
CA ALA A 444 -12.73 21.39 15.23
C ALA A 444 -13.55 21.58 13.95
N ALA A 445 -13.31 20.74 12.94
CA ALA A 445 -14.05 20.75 11.68
C ALA A 445 -15.53 20.40 11.86
N ALA A 446 -15.96 19.78 12.95
CA ALA A 446 -17.36 19.55 13.26
C ALA A 446 -18.13 20.83 13.61
N THR A 447 -17.43 21.87 14.10
CA THR A 447 -18.07 23.06 14.68
C THR A 447 -17.75 24.35 13.95
N ARG A 448 -16.63 24.40 13.21
CA ARG A 448 -16.16 25.61 12.52
C ARG A 448 -15.25 25.27 11.36
N GLU A 449 -15.02 26.26 10.50
CA GLU A 449 -13.94 26.22 9.52
C GLU A 449 -12.57 26.24 10.23
N VAL A 450 -11.61 25.47 9.71
CA VAL A 450 -10.27 25.34 10.26
C VAL A 450 -9.24 25.89 9.28
N PRO A 451 -8.54 27.00 9.60
CA PRO A 451 -7.40 27.47 8.82
C PRO A 451 -6.26 26.45 8.80
N LEU A 452 -5.66 26.17 7.63
CA LEU A 452 -4.60 25.15 7.54
C LEU A 452 -3.28 25.58 8.20
N ASP A 453 -3.02 26.89 8.32
CA ASP A 453 -1.89 27.43 9.08
C ASP A 453 -1.99 27.19 10.59
N SER A 454 -3.19 26.87 11.10
CA SER A 454 -3.44 26.58 12.51
C SER A 454 -3.18 25.11 12.91
N LEU A 455 -2.82 24.24 11.95
CA LEU A 455 -2.74 22.79 12.18
C LEU A 455 -1.80 22.40 13.33
N THR A 456 -0.62 23.01 13.46
CA THR A 456 0.31 22.70 14.55
C THR A 456 -0.32 22.97 15.92
N GLY A 457 -0.87 24.17 16.13
CA GLY A 457 -1.48 24.55 17.41
C GLY A 457 -2.76 23.77 17.71
N LEU A 458 -3.54 23.43 16.68
CA LEU A 458 -4.78 22.68 16.84
C LEU A 458 -4.56 21.20 17.14
N THR A 459 -3.66 20.57 16.41
CA THR A 459 -3.54 19.10 16.39
C THR A 459 -2.39 18.61 17.26
N GLY A 460 -1.34 19.42 17.43
CA GLY A 460 -0.08 19.02 18.03
C GLY A 460 0.85 18.27 17.07
N VAL A 461 0.48 18.15 15.79
CA VAL A 461 1.35 17.58 14.75
C VAL A 461 2.31 18.66 14.26
N TRP A 462 3.60 18.41 14.40
CA TRP A 462 4.66 19.33 14.00
C TRP A 462 5.25 18.96 12.64
N PRO A 463 5.61 19.93 11.78
CA PRO A 463 6.36 19.67 10.56
C PRO A 463 7.75 19.11 10.86
N ALA A 464 8.30 18.35 9.91
CA ALA A 464 9.70 17.90 9.93
C ALA A 464 10.66 19.09 10.08
N VAL A 465 11.66 18.95 10.97
CA VAL A 465 12.71 19.95 11.14
C VAL A 465 13.86 19.65 10.18
N ARG A 466 14.21 20.64 9.36
CA ARG A 466 15.31 20.56 8.39
C ARG A 466 16.33 21.65 8.68
N GLY A 467 17.61 21.33 8.52
CA GLY A 467 18.71 22.30 8.67
C GLY A 467 18.71 23.35 7.55
N PRO A 468 19.51 24.42 7.68
CA PRO A 468 19.54 25.53 6.72
C PRO A 468 19.97 25.12 5.31
N ASP A 469 20.70 24.01 5.18
CA ASP A 469 21.20 23.51 3.89
C ASP A 469 20.12 22.77 3.08
N TRP A 470 18.99 22.43 3.68
CA TRP A 470 17.90 21.79 2.96
C TRP A 470 17.14 22.78 2.09
N THR A 471 16.85 22.37 0.86
CA THR A 471 16.14 23.21 -0.11
C THR A 471 15.06 22.41 -0.83
N ARG A 472 14.18 23.11 -1.56
CA ARG A 472 13.17 22.49 -2.41
C ARG A 472 13.59 22.56 -3.88
N VAL A 473 13.65 21.40 -4.53
CA VAL A 473 13.96 21.27 -5.95
C VAL A 473 12.86 20.44 -6.60
N ASN A 474 12.16 21.02 -7.59
CA ASN A 474 11.07 20.36 -8.31
C ASN A 474 10.05 19.69 -7.39
N GLY A 475 9.61 20.37 -6.32
CA GLY A 475 8.64 19.82 -5.36
C GLY A 475 9.19 18.75 -4.40
N CYS A 476 10.48 18.44 -4.42
CA CYS A 476 11.12 17.53 -3.46
C CYS A 476 11.95 18.31 -2.45
N TRP A 477 11.95 17.87 -1.19
CA TRP A 477 12.95 18.31 -0.21
C TRP A 477 14.28 17.61 -0.49
N VAL A 478 15.36 18.38 -0.50
CA VAL A 478 16.68 17.93 -0.92
C VAL A 478 17.74 18.39 0.06
N SER A 479 18.69 17.51 0.35
CA SER A 479 19.91 17.82 1.09
C SER A 479 21.10 17.82 0.12
N PRO A 480 21.63 18.99 -0.28
CA PRO A 480 22.81 19.09 -1.14
C PRO A 480 24.02 18.33 -0.59
N CYS A 481 24.20 18.30 0.73
CA CYS A 481 25.25 17.50 1.37
C CYS A 481 25.01 15.99 1.19
N ALA A 482 23.78 15.51 1.37
CA ALA A 482 23.48 14.10 1.14
C ALA A 482 23.67 13.72 -0.34
N VAL A 483 23.28 14.61 -1.26
CA VAL A 483 23.54 14.43 -2.71
C VAL A 483 25.03 14.36 -2.99
N ARG A 484 25.83 15.26 -2.41
CA ARG A 484 27.29 15.25 -2.55
C ARG A 484 27.89 13.93 -2.10
N ASP A 485 27.50 13.46 -0.91
CA ASP A 485 28.07 12.28 -0.28
C ASP A 485 27.68 11.01 -1.04
N ALA A 486 26.40 10.87 -1.42
CA ALA A 486 25.91 9.77 -2.25
C ALA A 486 26.58 9.76 -3.63
N LEU A 487 26.69 10.92 -4.28
CA LEU A 487 27.34 11.04 -5.58
C LEU A 487 28.83 10.72 -5.49
N GLY A 488 29.54 11.24 -4.48
CA GLY A 488 30.94 10.95 -4.23
C GLY A 488 31.19 9.45 -4.06
N ALA A 489 30.35 8.76 -3.30
CA ALA A 489 30.39 7.30 -3.18
C ALA A 489 30.16 6.61 -4.53
N ALA A 490 29.12 7.01 -5.27
CA ALA A 490 28.76 6.42 -6.57
C ALA A 490 29.86 6.56 -7.64
N VAL A 491 30.73 7.58 -7.53
CA VAL A 491 31.86 7.79 -8.45
C VAL A 491 33.21 7.35 -7.87
N GLY A 492 33.23 6.48 -6.86
CA GLY A 492 34.47 5.90 -6.33
C GLY A 492 35.28 6.85 -5.45
N GLY A 493 34.62 7.76 -4.73
CA GLY A 493 35.24 8.67 -3.76
C GLY A 493 35.85 9.93 -4.38
N LEU A 494 35.54 10.25 -5.65
CA LEU A 494 36.02 11.49 -6.26
C LEU A 494 35.47 12.73 -5.52
N PRO A 495 36.23 13.84 -5.47
CA PRO A 495 35.75 15.09 -4.92
C PRO A 495 34.54 15.62 -5.70
N VAL A 496 33.44 15.84 -4.97
CA VAL A 496 32.17 16.37 -5.49
C VAL A 496 31.80 17.65 -4.75
N HIS A 497 31.26 18.62 -5.47
CA HIS A 497 30.57 19.78 -4.91
C HIS A 497 29.19 19.95 -5.53
N ILE A 498 28.21 20.28 -4.68
CA ILE A 498 26.83 20.51 -5.10
C ILE A 498 26.51 21.99 -4.92
N ALA A 499 26.09 22.63 -6.00
CA ALA A 499 25.56 23.98 -6.00
C ALA A 499 24.10 23.96 -6.47
N THR A 500 23.31 24.94 -6.02
CA THR A 500 22.03 25.24 -6.66
C THR A 500 22.30 26.05 -7.92
N ASP A 501 21.55 25.79 -8.99
CA ASP A 501 21.65 26.62 -10.20
C ASP A 501 21.22 28.08 -9.91
N ALA A 502 21.59 28.99 -10.81
CA ALA A 502 21.31 30.42 -10.65
C ALA A 502 19.80 30.75 -10.66
N GLU A 503 18.97 29.87 -11.22
CA GLU A 503 17.51 30.00 -11.28
C GLU A 503 16.80 29.38 -10.06
N GLY A 504 17.54 28.70 -9.18
CA GLY A 504 16.99 27.98 -8.02
C GLY A 504 16.18 26.72 -8.36
N SER A 505 16.21 26.27 -9.63
CA SER A 505 15.31 25.24 -10.15
C SER A 505 15.90 23.83 -10.12
N GLY A 506 17.21 23.71 -9.95
CA GLY A 506 17.95 22.46 -10.02
C GLY A 506 19.28 22.48 -9.28
N LEU A 507 19.89 21.29 -9.16
CA LEU A 507 21.25 21.14 -8.63
C LEU A 507 22.26 20.98 -9.75
N VAL A 508 23.44 21.55 -9.56
CA VAL A 508 24.64 21.36 -10.39
C VAL A 508 25.68 20.61 -9.57
N ALA A 509 26.17 19.49 -10.08
CA ALA A 509 27.27 18.75 -9.48
C ALA A 509 28.58 19.02 -10.22
N TYR A 510 29.58 19.51 -9.49
CA TYR A 510 30.96 19.60 -9.95
C TYR A 510 31.74 18.39 -9.48
N ILE A 511 32.47 17.74 -10.37
CA ILE A 511 33.18 16.49 -10.09
C ILE A 511 34.60 16.59 -10.64
N ALA A 512 35.59 16.41 -9.77
CA ALA A 512 36.98 16.37 -10.20
C ALA A 512 37.35 15.00 -10.81
N ARG A 513 38.06 14.99 -11.94
CA ARG A 513 38.57 13.76 -12.55
C ARG A 513 39.63 13.12 -11.64
N GLY A 514 39.58 11.79 -11.51
CA GLY A 514 40.65 10.98 -10.92
C GLY A 514 41.64 10.48 -11.99
N SER A 515 42.70 9.81 -11.55
CA SER A 515 43.81 9.34 -12.43
C SER A 515 43.50 8.11 -13.29
N ASP A 516 42.52 7.28 -12.90
CA ASP A 516 42.42 5.91 -13.43
C ASP A 516 41.39 5.73 -14.55
N THR A 517 40.21 6.37 -14.43
CA THR A 517 39.20 6.41 -15.50
C THR A 517 38.33 7.64 -15.33
N ALA A 518 38.15 8.39 -16.41
CA ALA A 518 37.39 9.62 -16.34
C ALA A 518 35.89 9.33 -16.34
N PRO A 519 35.14 9.83 -15.34
CA PRO A 519 33.69 9.78 -15.39
C PRO A 519 33.17 10.53 -16.61
N THR A 520 32.01 10.12 -17.14
CA THR A 520 31.21 10.94 -18.08
C THR A 520 29.92 11.35 -17.38
N PRO A 521 29.27 12.46 -17.75
CA PRO A 521 27.97 12.85 -17.18
C PRO A 521 26.95 11.71 -17.19
N THR A 522 26.90 10.91 -18.27
CA THR A 522 26.02 9.76 -18.39
C THR A 522 26.38 8.63 -17.42
N GLY A 523 27.67 8.31 -17.29
CA GLY A 523 28.15 7.29 -16.36
C GLY A 523 27.87 7.67 -14.90
N VAL A 524 28.11 8.93 -14.56
CA VAL A 524 27.85 9.52 -13.23
C VAL A 524 26.36 9.47 -12.89
N HIS A 525 25.50 9.93 -13.80
CA HIS A 525 24.06 9.91 -13.59
C HIS A 525 23.56 8.48 -13.38
N LYS A 526 23.98 7.54 -14.23
CA LYS A 526 23.63 6.13 -14.10
C LYS A 526 24.08 5.54 -12.76
N ALA A 527 25.30 5.86 -12.31
CA ALA A 527 25.81 5.39 -11.03
C ALA A 527 24.98 5.91 -9.85
N LEU A 528 24.68 7.22 -9.80
CA LEU A 528 23.85 7.78 -8.74
C LEU A 528 22.42 7.23 -8.76
N MET A 529 21.82 7.08 -9.94
CA MET A 529 20.47 6.51 -10.08
C MET A 529 20.35 5.09 -9.52
N ALA A 530 21.42 4.29 -9.60
CA ALA A 530 21.46 2.95 -9.03
C ALA A 530 21.48 2.95 -7.48
N GLU A 531 22.03 3.99 -6.87
CA GLU A 531 22.11 4.14 -5.41
C GLU A 531 20.88 4.81 -4.80
N LEU A 532 20.10 5.60 -5.56
CA LEU A 532 18.96 6.36 -5.05
C LEU A 532 17.97 5.52 -4.20
N PRO A 533 17.58 4.28 -4.58
CA PRO A 533 16.68 3.48 -3.75
C PRO A 533 17.21 3.21 -2.33
N ALA A 534 18.53 3.05 -2.17
CA ALA A 534 19.17 2.85 -0.86
C ALA A 534 19.19 4.14 -0.01
N HIS A 535 19.06 5.29 -0.65
CA HIS A 535 19.02 6.61 -0.02
C HIS A 535 17.60 7.16 0.16
N GLY A 536 16.55 6.34 -0.03
CA GLY A 536 15.17 6.79 0.08
C GLY A 536 14.89 7.56 1.37
N GLY A 537 14.22 8.71 1.25
CA GLY A 537 13.85 9.59 2.38
C GLY A 537 14.99 10.47 2.91
N THR A 538 16.23 10.33 2.43
CA THR A 538 17.37 11.15 2.90
C THR A 538 17.53 12.46 2.13
N GLY A 539 16.64 12.75 1.18
CA GLY A 539 16.68 13.97 0.36
C GLY A 539 17.74 13.93 -0.73
N VAL A 540 18.11 12.75 -1.22
CA VAL A 540 19.05 12.58 -2.33
C VAL A 540 18.27 12.55 -3.64
N ILE A 541 18.64 13.46 -4.56
CA ILE A 541 18.18 13.46 -5.95
C ILE A 541 19.39 13.58 -6.89
N ALA A 542 19.22 13.17 -8.14
CA ALA A 542 20.22 13.36 -9.16
C ALA A 542 20.27 14.82 -9.63
N PRO A 543 21.46 15.44 -9.68
CA PRO A 543 21.65 16.78 -10.23
C PRO A 543 21.06 16.95 -11.62
N ALA A 544 20.60 18.16 -11.94
CA ALA A 544 20.11 18.53 -13.26
C ALA A 544 21.27 18.61 -14.27
N ARG A 545 22.47 18.99 -13.81
CA ARG A 545 23.68 19.13 -14.60
C ARG A 545 24.88 18.57 -13.86
N TYR A 546 25.76 17.89 -14.59
CA TYR A 546 27.05 17.42 -14.13
C TYR A 546 28.15 18.19 -14.88
N VAL A 547 29.13 18.70 -14.16
CA VAL A 547 30.26 19.49 -14.67
C VAL A 547 31.55 18.80 -14.22
N LEU A 548 32.35 18.34 -15.18
CA LEU A 548 33.60 17.65 -14.92
C LEU A 548 34.77 18.63 -15.03
N VAL A 549 35.63 18.64 -14.01
CA VAL A 549 36.80 19.51 -13.90
C VAL A 549 38.06 18.68 -13.68
N GLU A 550 39.23 19.26 -13.96
CA GLU A 550 40.50 18.52 -13.90
C GLU A 550 40.90 18.15 -12.47
N SER A 551 40.70 19.08 -11.54
CA SER A 551 41.10 18.93 -10.14
C SER A 551 40.20 19.78 -9.25
N PRO A 552 39.99 19.39 -7.97
CA PRO A 552 39.20 20.20 -7.05
C PRO A 552 39.92 21.51 -6.71
N PRO A 553 39.19 22.59 -6.37
CA PRO A 553 39.80 23.82 -5.89
C PRO A 553 40.37 23.62 -4.48
N ALA A 554 41.21 24.56 -4.03
CA ALA A 554 41.71 24.56 -2.64
C ALA A 554 40.58 24.75 -1.62
N GLU A 555 39.66 25.68 -1.90
CA GLU A 555 38.48 25.97 -1.07
C GLU A 555 37.28 25.13 -1.55
N ARG A 556 37.27 23.84 -1.20
CA ARG A 556 36.29 22.86 -1.73
C ARG A 556 34.84 23.12 -1.31
N ASP A 557 34.61 23.81 -0.20
CA ASP A 557 33.26 24.08 0.29
C ASP A 557 32.62 25.33 -0.35
N ARG A 558 33.38 26.08 -1.16
CA ARG A 558 32.93 27.33 -1.76
C ARG A 558 32.51 27.17 -3.21
N SER A 559 31.22 27.35 -3.49
CA SER A 559 30.68 27.28 -4.86
C SER A 559 31.42 28.21 -5.84
N ASP A 560 31.79 29.41 -5.42
CA ASP A 560 32.49 30.37 -6.28
C ASP A 560 33.91 29.93 -6.66
N ALA A 561 34.54 29.04 -5.91
CA ALA A 561 35.83 28.44 -6.26
C ALA A 561 35.66 27.41 -7.38
N TRP A 562 34.60 26.60 -7.34
CA TRP A 562 34.28 25.62 -8.38
C TRP A 562 33.82 26.27 -9.68
N HIS A 563 33.05 27.36 -9.61
CA HIS A 563 32.55 28.08 -10.79
C HIS A 563 33.66 28.66 -11.69
N ARG A 564 34.87 28.89 -11.14
CA ARG A 564 36.01 29.46 -11.86
C ARG A 564 36.90 28.41 -12.53
N LEU A 565 36.66 27.13 -12.28
CA LEU A 565 37.46 26.04 -12.85
C LEU A 565 37.15 25.85 -14.33
N GLN A 566 38.17 25.43 -15.09
CA GLN A 566 37.98 25.07 -16.49
C GLN A 566 37.12 23.81 -16.59
N ILE A 567 36.01 23.92 -17.31
CA ILE A 567 35.10 22.80 -17.60
C ILE A 567 35.74 21.94 -18.69
N ILE A 568 35.85 20.65 -18.42
CA ILE A 568 36.34 19.67 -19.41
C ILE A 568 35.18 19.10 -20.20
N GLU A 569 34.13 18.70 -19.49
CA GLU A 569 32.93 18.11 -20.07
C GLU A 569 31.76 18.43 -19.15
N GLU A 570 30.59 18.59 -19.74
CA GLU A 570 29.36 18.79 -18.98
C GLU A 570 28.16 18.21 -19.71
N GLY A 571 27.12 17.90 -18.94
CA GLY A 571 25.88 17.41 -19.50
C GLY A 571 24.86 17.08 -18.43
N THR A 572 23.65 16.77 -18.85
CA THR A 572 22.57 16.37 -17.93
C THR A 572 22.73 14.93 -17.45
N GLY A 573 23.60 14.14 -18.09
CA GLY A 573 23.74 12.69 -17.89
C GLY A 573 22.52 11.87 -18.31
N ARG A 574 21.48 12.54 -18.80
CA ARG A 574 20.23 11.94 -19.28
C ARG A 574 20.28 11.90 -20.80
N SER A 575 19.99 10.75 -21.38
CA SER A 575 19.84 10.62 -22.83
C SER A 575 18.60 11.39 -23.30
N ARG A 576 18.80 12.60 -23.81
CA ARG A 576 17.83 13.22 -24.72
C ARG A 576 18.59 13.71 -25.96
N GLN A 577 18.27 13.14 -27.11
CA GLN A 577 18.41 13.85 -28.39
C GLN A 577 17.63 15.15 -28.24
N VAL A 578 18.31 16.25 -27.94
CA VAL A 578 17.78 17.57 -28.20
C VAL A 578 18.08 17.82 -29.67
N ARG A 579 17.09 17.59 -30.54
CA ARG A 579 17.03 18.37 -31.77
C ARG A 579 16.82 19.81 -31.34
N HIS A 580 17.91 20.54 -31.20
CA HIS A 580 17.90 21.96 -31.51
C HIS A 580 17.87 22.05 -33.04
N GLU A 581 16.69 22.24 -33.61
CA GLU A 581 16.58 22.87 -34.92
C GLU A 581 15.85 24.21 -34.69
N HIS A 582 16.52 25.25 -35.19
CA HIS A 582 16.13 26.67 -35.12
C HIS A 582 14.80 26.96 -35.81
#